data_AF-A0A818NSL6-F1
#
_entry.id   AF-A0A818NSL6-F1
#
_cell.length_a   1.000
_cell.length_b   1.000
_cell.length_c   1.000
_cell.angle_alpha   90.00
_cell.angle_beta   90.00
_cell.angle_gamma   90.00
#
_symmetry.space_group_name_H-M   'P 1'
#
loop_
_entity.id
_entity.type
_entity.pdbx_description
1 polymer ?
#
loop_
_entity_poly.entity_id
_entity_poly.type
_entity_poly.pdbx_seq_one_letter_code
_entity_poly.pdbx_strand_id
1 'polypeptide(L)' 'VYEKKFYRQVIGGAMGSAFTLTLANIFMWKWEKQLVHRLKVSNEIYGRYVDAIFFTSNDSLEFID' A
#
# COMPACT_ATOMS: atom_id res chain seq x y z
N VAL A 1 -25.98 -11.99 -1.78
CA VAL A 1 -27.25 -12.04 -1.03
C VAL A 1 -27.01 -12.82 0.22
N TYR A 2 -27.28 -12.25 1.38
CA TYR A 2 -27.15 -12.93 2.66
C TYR A 2 -28.51 -12.86 3.34
N GLU A 3 -29.06 -14.02 3.74
CA GLU A 3 -30.41 -14.10 4.35
C GLU A 3 -31.50 -13.39 3.54
N LYS A 4 -31.52 -13.57 2.20
CA LYS A 4 -32.46 -12.92 1.28
C LYS A 4 -32.43 -11.38 1.29
N LYS A 5 -31.41 -10.77 1.91
CA LYS A 5 -31.17 -9.33 1.91
C LYS A 5 -30.00 -8.96 1.00
N PHE A 6 -30.09 -7.78 0.42
CA PHE A 6 -29.04 -7.17 -0.41
C PHE A 6 -28.32 -6.11 0.41
N TYR A 7 -27.00 -6.16 0.38
CA TYR A 7 -26.14 -5.22 1.10
C TYR A 7 -25.16 -4.62 0.12
N ARG A 8 -24.87 -3.33 0.30
CA ARG A 8 -23.87 -2.61 -0.48
C ARG A 8 -22.71 -2.25 0.43
N GLN A 9 -21.52 -2.67 0.04
CA GLN A 9 -20.29 -2.17 0.65
C GLN A 9 -20.09 -0.72 0.22
N VAL A 10 -19.99 0.19 1.19
CA VAL A 10 -19.83 1.64 0.95
C VAL A 10 -18.38 2.11 1.11
N ILE A 11 -17.55 1.33 1.82
CA ILE A 11 -16.13 1.62 2.08
C ILE A 11 -15.30 0.38 1.74
N GLY A 12 -14.17 0.58 1.06
CA GLY A 12 -13.33 -0.49 0.54
C GLY A 12 -13.86 -1.08 -0.77
N GLY A 13 -13.23 -2.16 -1.23
CA GLY A 13 -13.64 -2.90 -2.41
C GLY A 13 -14.11 -4.31 -2.05
N ALA A 14 -14.99 -4.86 -2.89
CA ALA A 14 -15.48 -6.23 -2.71
C ALA A 14 -14.32 -7.22 -2.91
N MET A 15 -14.00 -7.98 -1.85
CA MET A 15 -13.00 -9.04 -1.95
C MET A 15 -13.47 -10.13 -2.93
N GLY A 16 -12.56 -10.58 -3.81
CA GLY A 16 -12.88 -11.52 -4.89
C GLY A 16 -13.29 -10.88 -6.21
N SER A 17 -13.52 -9.56 -6.25
CA SER A 17 -13.65 -8.84 -7.53
C SER A 17 -12.29 -8.69 -8.20
N ALA A 18 -12.21 -9.02 -9.50
CA ALA A 18 -10.99 -8.89 -10.31
C ALA A 18 -10.46 -7.44 -10.36
N PHE A 19 -11.33 -6.44 -10.16
CA PHE A 19 -10.95 -5.03 -10.20
C PHE A 19 -10.44 -4.48 -8.86
N THR A 20 -10.85 -5.08 -7.74
CA THR A 20 -10.53 -4.56 -6.41
C THR A 20 -9.02 -4.52 -6.17
N LEU A 21 -8.28 -5.55 -6.58
CA LEU A 21 -6.82 -5.61 -6.41
C LEU A 21 -6.10 -4.51 -7.19
N THR A 22 -6.50 -4.27 -8.44
CA THR A 22 -5.93 -3.20 -9.27
C THR A 22 -6.22 -1.82 -8.67
N LEU A 23 -7.46 -1.58 -8.23
CA LEU A 23 -7.84 -0.32 -7.59
C LEU A 23 -7.09 -0.10 -6.28
N ALA A 24 -6.92 -1.15 -5.47
CA ALA A 24 -6.13 -1.09 -4.25
C ALA A 24 -4.67 -0.73 -4.55
N ASN A 25 -4.06 -1.33 -5.58
CA ASN A 25 -2.69 -0.99 -5.99
C ASN A 25 -2.56 0.46 -6.47
N ILE A 26 -3.52 0.99 -7.24
CA ILE A 26 -3.51 2.41 -7.66
C ILE A 26 -3.67 3.33 -6.45
N PHE A 27 -4.55 3.00 -5.52
CA PHE A 27 -4.74 3.76 -4.30
C PHE A 27 -3.45 3.77 -3.46
N MET A 28 -2.87 2.61 -3.20
CA MET A 28 -1.62 2.48 -2.44
C MET A 28 -0.46 3.21 -3.13
N TRP A 29 -0.36 3.14 -4.46
CA TRP A 29 0.67 3.85 -5.21
C TRP A 29 0.66 5.36 -4.96
N LYS A 30 -0.54 5.97 -4.91
CA LYS A 30 -0.68 7.41 -4.63
C LYS A 30 -0.10 7.80 -3.27
N TRP A 31 -0.20 6.90 -2.28
CA TRP A 31 0.32 7.09 -0.93
C TRP A 31 1.81 6.78 -0.83
N GLU A 32 2.27 5.65 -1.39
CA GLU A 32 3.63 5.15 -1.18
C GLU A 32 4.69 5.86 -2.04
N LYS A 33 4.32 6.46 -3.18
CA LYS A 33 5.28 7.02 -4.15
C LYS A 33 6.33 7.97 -3.55
N GLN A 34 5.97 8.76 -2.54
CA GLN A 34 6.90 9.69 -1.89
C GLN A 34 7.91 8.95 -1.00
N LEU A 35 7.44 7.94 -0.25
CA LEU A 35 8.31 7.08 0.55
C LEU A 35 9.27 6.30 -0.37
N VAL A 36 8.73 5.66 -1.42
CA VAL A 36 9.54 4.92 -2.40
C VAL A 36 10.61 5.81 -3.03
N HIS A 37 10.27 7.07 -3.35
CA HIS A 37 11.24 8.01 -3.88
C HIS A 37 12.37 8.31 -2.89
N ARG A 38 12.04 8.58 -1.62
CA ARG A 38 13.05 8.84 -0.58
C ARG A 38 13.98 7.64 -0.38
N LEU A 39 13.39 6.45 -0.16
CA LEU A 39 14.14 5.21 0.04
C LEU A 39 15.05 4.89 -1.16
N LYS A 40 14.59 5.17 -2.38
CA LYS A 40 15.40 4.98 -3.58
C LYS A 40 16.61 5.92 -3.63
N VAL A 41 16.47 7.16 -3.16
CA VAL A 41 17.58 8.14 -3.11
C VAL A 41 18.61 7.76 -2.05
N SER A 42 18.18 7.23 -0.91
CA SER A 42 19.04 6.72 0.17
C SER A 42 19.64 5.34 -0.10
N ASN A 43 19.40 4.77 -1.27
CA ASN A 43 19.85 3.41 -1.65
C ASN A 43 19.30 2.32 -0.70
N GLU A 44 18.09 2.53 -0.20
CA GLU A 44 17.34 1.61 0.64
C GLU A 44 16.40 0.72 -0.20
N ILE A 45 16.06 -0.43 0.36
CA ILE A 45 15.18 -1.41 -0.28
C ILE A 45 13.73 -1.09 0.10
N TYR A 46 12.83 -1.12 -0.89
CA TYR A 46 11.38 -1.07 -0.70
C TYR A 46 10.70 -2.21 -1.45
N GLY A 47 9.79 -2.91 -0.78
CA GLY A 47 8.93 -3.93 -1.38
C GLY A 47 7.53 -3.88 -0.79
N ARG A 48 6.52 -4.15 -1.63
CA ARG A 48 5.12 -4.29 -1.20
C ARG A 48 4.49 -5.50 -1.86
N TYR A 49 3.74 -6.27 -1.07
CA TYR A 49 2.86 -7.34 -1.54
C TYR A 49 1.45 -7.12 -1.02
N VAL A 50 0.54 -6.68 -1.90
CA VAL A 50 -0.86 -6.35 -1.61
C VAL A 50 -0.98 -5.32 -0.47
N ASP A 51 -1.09 -5.78 0.77
CA ASP A 51 -1.25 -5.04 2.02
C ASP A 51 -0.01 -5.05 2.93
N ALA A 52 0.99 -5.90 2.66
CA ALA A 52 2.23 -5.97 3.40
C ALA A 52 3.33 -5.10 2.76
N ILE A 53 3.99 -4.28 3.57
CA ILE A 53 5.11 -3.43 3.15
C ILE A 53 6.37 -3.85 3.92
N PHE A 54 7.50 -3.91 3.22
CA PHE A 54 8.83 -4.13 3.77
C PHE A 54 9.78 -3.07 3.23
N PHE A 55 10.58 -2.47 4.11
CA PHE A 55 11.66 -1.56 3.70
C PHE A 55 12.80 -1.55 4.71
N THR A 56 13.95 -1.06 4.27
CA THR A 56 15.12 -0.82 5.12
C THR A 56 15.29 0.67 5.37
N SER A 57 15.74 1.06 6.57
CA SER A 57 16.12 2.43 6.92
C SER A 57 17.58 2.44 7.36
N ASN A 58 18.33 3.48 7.01
CA ASN A 58 19.66 3.74 7.52
C ASN A 58 19.64 4.92 8.51
N ASP A 59 19.46 4.60 9.79
CA ASP A 59 19.37 5.60 10.86
C ASP A 59 20.74 6.18 11.26
N SER A 60 21.85 5.73 10.65
CA SER A 60 23.19 6.24 10.96
C SER A 60 23.41 7.71 10.54
N LEU A 61 22.53 8.27 9.71
CA LEU A 61 22.59 9.67 9.26
C LEU A 61 21.79 10.63 10.16
N GLU A 62 20.92 10.15 11.06
CA GLU A 62 20.13 11.01 11.95
C GLU A 62 20.90 11.54 13.17
N PHE A 63 22.12 11.06 13.42
CA PHE A 63 22.95 11.42 14.59
C PHE A 63 24.00 12.50 14.31
N ILE A 64 23.95 13.18 13.16
CA ILE A 64 24.97 14.18 12.75
C ILE A 64 24.43 15.63 12.79
N ASP A 65 23.15 15.85 13.14
CA ASP A 65 22.56 17.20 13.29
C ASP A 65 22.52 17.70 14.76
#